data_AF-A0A8C2ZB09-F1
#
_entry.id   AF-A0A8C2ZB09-F1
#
_cell.length_a   1.000
_cell.length_b   1.000
_cell.length_c   1.000
_cell.angle_alpha   90.00
_cell.angle_beta   90.00
_cell.angle_gamma   90.00
#
_symmetry.space_group_name_H-M   'P 1'
#
loop_
_entity.id
_entity.type
_entity.pdbx_description
1 polymer ?
#
loop_
_entity_poly.entity_id
_entity_poly.type
_entity_poly.pdbx_seq_one_letter_code
_entity_poly.pdbx_strand_id
1 'polypeptide(L)'
;EDLLFYTITDGKEQVPISYFTSALKKTGLHPSDPRLKDCMEELRHAVKESVNEVMMDRDLFHRCVGGNIVLLIQAFRKKFIIPEFDVFAQKINKIYDMVKTQRDGKVADYIPQLAKFSPELWGVSLCTVDGQRHSVGDTKQPFCLQSCVKPLQYAIAVHETGTERVHRYIGMEPSGLKFNMLSLDDEDKPHNPMVNAGAIVISSLIKPHSNKAEKFDYVMEFVKKMAGQEYVGFSNAMFQSEKETGDRNFAIGYYMKEKKCFPPGADMIDSLDFYFQLCSIEVTCESGSVMAATLANGGICPITGERVLSAEAVRNTLSLMHSCGMYDFSGQMAFHVGLPAKSGVSGAILLVIPNVMGVMCWSPPLDRVGNSVRGIYFCQELVSLFNFHNYDNLRHFVKKQDPRRPDGDDRNKSVFNLMFAAYSGDVSALRRFALSSMDMDLKDYDSRTALHISAAEGHKDVVTFLTEICKVDPFVEDRWGNLPVDDALQFGHEEVVKVLKDYQQPIEYNPFVGLCNQ
;
A
#
# COMPACT_ATOMS: atom_id res chain seq x y z
N GLU A 1 6.73 20.98 -22.42
CA GLU A 1 5.62 21.57 -21.66
C GLU A 1 4.36 21.68 -22.53
N ASP A 2 4.46 22.20 -23.75
CA ASP A 2 3.36 22.22 -24.74
C ASP A 2 2.60 20.91 -24.91
N LEU A 3 3.31 19.79 -25.10
CA LEU A 3 2.66 18.49 -25.26
C LEU A 3 1.83 18.10 -24.04
N LEU A 4 2.30 18.46 -22.83
CA LEU A 4 1.59 18.20 -21.58
C LEU A 4 0.35 19.08 -21.50
N PHE A 5 0.45 20.35 -21.90
CA PHE A 5 -0.71 21.25 -21.99
C PHE A 5 -1.79 20.64 -22.86
N TYR A 6 -1.49 20.27 -24.11
CA TYR A 6 -2.47 19.68 -25.03
C TYR A 6 -3.03 18.33 -24.55
N THR A 7 -2.22 17.55 -23.81
CA THR A 7 -2.68 16.29 -23.19
C THR A 7 -3.70 16.56 -22.08
N ILE A 8 -3.50 17.62 -21.29
CA ILE A 8 -4.42 17.98 -20.22
C ILE A 8 -5.66 18.67 -20.79
N THR A 9 -5.52 19.53 -21.80
CA THR A 9 -6.62 20.34 -22.33
C THR A 9 -7.48 19.65 -23.38
N ASP A 10 -7.21 18.38 -23.69
CA ASP A 10 -7.84 17.63 -24.78
C ASP A 10 -7.77 18.41 -26.11
N GLY A 11 -6.64 19.07 -26.38
CA GLY A 11 -6.40 19.86 -27.58
C GLY A 11 -6.96 21.28 -27.57
N LYS A 12 -7.60 21.74 -26.48
CA LYS A 12 -8.12 23.12 -26.37
C LYS A 12 -6.98 24.12 -26.17
N GLU A 13 -7.16 25.33 -26.73
CA GLU A 13 -6.19 26.43 -26.62
C GLU A 13 -6.16 27.08 -25.22
N GLN A 14 -7.28 27.04 -24.49
CA GLN A 14 -7.39 27.55 -23.13
C GLN A 14 -8.34 26.67 -22.31
N VAL A 15 -8.04 26.50 -21.03
CA VAL A 15 -8.91 25.81 -20.07
C VAL A 15 -9.02 26.58 -18.76
N PRO A 16 -10.14 26.49 -18.03
CA PRO A 16 -10.22 27.07 -16.70
C PRO A 16 -9.16 26.50 -15.74
N ILE A 17 -8.60 27.31 -14.84
CA ILE A 17 -7.68 26.80 -13.79
C ILE A 17 -8.37 25.73 -12.93
N SER A 18 -9.69 25.83 -12.74
CA SER A 18 -10.50 24.82 -12.04
C SER A 18 -10.42 23.44 -12.71
N TYR A 19 -10.33 23.40 -14.05
CA TYR A 19 -10.13 22.17 -14.81
C TYR A 19 -8.74 21.56 -14.53
N PHE A 20 -7.67 22.36 -14.59
CA PHE A 20 -6.30 21.88 -14.30
C PHE A 20 -6.17 21.34 -12.87
N THR A 21 -6.68 22.08 -11.88
CA THR A 21 -6.64 21.64 -10.47
C THR A 21 -7.46 20.38 -10.21
N SER A 22 -8.60 20.21 -10.90
CA SER A 22 -9.39 18.98 -10.86
C SER A 22 -8.65 17.81 -11.49
N ALA A 23 -8.04 18.00 -12.66
CA ALA A 23 -7.24 16.99 -13.35
C ALA A 23 -6.03 16.58 -12.51
N LEU A 24 -5.34 17.53 -11.87
CA LEU A 24 -4.25 17.28 -10.94
C LEU A 24 -4.71 16.43 -9.74
N LYS A 25 -5.85 16.76 -9.12
CA LYS A 25 -6.40 15.97 -8.01
C LYS A 25 -6.76 14.54 -8.42
N LYS A 26 -7.23 14.32 -9.66
CA LYS A 26 -7.48 12.96 -10.18
C LYS A 26 -6.22 12.09 -10.25
N THR A 27 -5.04 12.68 -10.41
CA THR A 27 -3.77 11.94 -10.33
C THR A 27 -3.43 11.47 -8.91
N GLY A 28 -4.14 11.99 -7.90
CA GLY A 28 -3.90 11.72 -6.49
C GLY A 28 -2.96 12.72 -5.81
N LEU A 29 -2.32 13.62 -6.55
CA LEU A 29 -1.50 14.67 -5.95
C LEU A 29 -2.38 15.71 -5.24
N HIS A 30 -1.97 16.09 -4.04
CA HIS A 30 -2.67 17.11 -3.26
C HIS A 30 -2.11 18.51 -3.55
N PRO A 31 -2.97 19.56 -3.64
CA PRO A 31 -2.53 20.96 -3.78
C PRO A 31 -1.53 21.49 -2.75
N SER A 32 -1.42 20.84 -1.59
CA SER A 32 -0.47 21.21 -0.53
C SER A 32 0.84 20.43 -0.61
N ASP A 33 1.06 19.62 -1.65
CA ASP A 33 2.32 18.91 -1.85
C ASP A 33 3.48 19.92 -1.94
N PRO A 34 4.49 19.83 -1.06
CA PRO A 34 5.64 20.73 -1.06
C PRO A 34 6.35 20.80 -2.42
N ARG A 35 6.34 19.71 -3.20
CA ARG A 35 6.97 19.63 -4.54
C ARG A 35 6.16 20.37 -5.62
N LEU A 36 4.95 20.84 -5.30
CA LEU A 36 4.10 21.63 -6.19
C LEU A 36 3.96 23.09 -5.74
N LYS A 37 4.72 23.50 -4.72
CA LYS A 37 4.58 24.83 -4.09
C LYS A 37 4.67 25.96 -5.12
N ASP A 38 5.71 25.98 -5.94
CA ASP A 38 5.96 27.04 -6.93
C ASP A 38 4.81 27.11 -7.95
N CYS A 39 4.40 25.96 -8.50
CA CYS A 39 3.25 25.86 -9.39
C CYS A 39 1.96 26.40 -8.76
N MET A 40 1.71 26.10 -7.48
CA MET A 40 0.49 26.53 -6.80
C MET A 40 0.54 28.00 -6.37
N GLU A 41 1.74 28.57 -6.13
CA GLU A 41 1.93 30.00 -5.87
C GLU A 41 1.68 30.83 -7.13
N GLU A 42 2.23 30.42 -8.28
CA GLU A 42 1.97 31.06 -9.57
C GLU A 42 0.49 31.02 -9.96
N LEU A 43 -0.18 29.87 -9.77
CA LEU A 43 -1.62 29.77 -10.00
C LEU A 43 -2.43 30.71 -9.10
N ARG A 44 -2.05 30.85 -7.82
CA ARG A 44 -2.70 31.79 -6.91
C ARG A 44 -2.46 33.24 -7.30
N HIS A 45 -1.28 33.57 -7.81
CA HIS A 45 -0.96 34.91 -8.30
C HIS A 45 -1.86 35.28 -9.49
N ALA A 46 -1.95 34.40 -10.48
CA ALA A 46 -2.80 34.60 -11.66
C ALA A 46 -4.28 34.77 -11.32
N VAL A 47 -4.79 34.00 -10.34
CA VAL A 47 -6.16 34.13 -9.84
C VAL A 47 -6.40 35.45 -9.11
N LYS A 48 -5.40 35.98 -8.38
CA LYS A 48 -5.53 37.27 -7.66
C LYS A 48 -5.53 38.48 -8.59
N GLU A 49 -4.80 38.41 -9.71
CA GLU A 49 -4.72 39.51 -10.67
C GLU A 49 -5.99 39.66 -11.53
N SER A 50 -6.86 38.64 -11.53
CA SER A 50 -8.04 38.59 -12.39
C SER A 50 -9.34 38.74 -11.58
N VAL A 51 -10.28 39.52 -12.11
CA VAL A 51 -11.60 39.73 -11.49
C VAL A 51 -12.59 38.60 -11.86
N ASN A 52 -12.34 37.88 -12.97
CA ASN A 52 -13.18 36.81 -13.50
C ASN A 52 -12.47 35.44 -13.45
N GLU A 53 -13.18 34.36 -13.80
CA GLU A 53 -12.59 33.02 -13.90
C GLU A 53 -11.40 33.02 -14.86
N VAL A 54 -10.23 32.64 -14.34
CA VAL A 54 -8.97 32.70 -15.09
C VAL A 54 -8.88 31.52 -16.02
N MET A 55 -8.71 31.84 -17.31
CA MET A 55 -8.40 30.88 -18.35
C MET A 55 -6.88 30.69 -18.39
N MET A 56 -6.45 29.44 -18.31
CA MET A 56 -5.07 29.03 -18.46
C MET A 56 -4.77 28.80 -19.93
N ASP A 57 -3.95 29.68 -20.48
CA ASP A 57 -3.33 29.54 -21.80
C ASP A 57 -1.95 28.84 -21.70
N ARG A 58 -1.30 28.64 -22.84
CA ARG A 58 0.01 27.99 -22.91
C ARG A 58 1.07 28.75 -22.12
N ASP A 59 1.07 30.08 -22.18
CA ASP A 59 2.09 30.91 -21.54
C ASP A 59 1.95 30.87 -20.03
N LEU A 60 0.72 31.00 -19.51
CA LEU A 60 0.45 30.84 -18.09
C LEU A 60 0.81 29.43 -17.62
N PHE A 61 0.48 28.40 -18.40
CA PHE A 61 0.85 27.03 -18.08
C PHE A 61 2.37 26.86 -17.95
N HIS A 62 3.17 27.37 -18.91
CA HIS A 62 4.64 27.27 -18.85
C HIS A 62 5.20 27.94 -17.60
N ARG A 63 4.69 29.13 -17.25
CA ARG A 63 5.08 29.82 -16.00
C ARG A 63 4.75 28.98 -14.77
N CYS A 64 3.57 28.37 -14.71
CA CYS A 64 3.17 27.56 -13.56
C CYS A 64 3.95 26.25 -13.44
N VAL A 65 4.22 25.54 -14.54
CA VAL A 65 4.78 24.18 -14.47
C VAL A 65 6.30 24.11 -14.51
N GLY A 66 7.01 25.18 -14.89
CA GLY A 66 8.44 25.12 -15.21
C GLY A 66 9.33 24.51 -14.12
N GLY A 67 9.09 24.83 -12.84
CA GLY A 67 9.86 24.25 -11.72
C GLY A 67 9.49 22.82 -11.35
N ASN A 68 8.28 22.35 -11.71
CA ASN A 68 7.71 21.09 -11.22
C ASN A 68 7.34 20.12 -12.38
N ILE A 69 7.79 20.42 -13.59
CA ILE A 69 7.38 19.74 -14.82
C ILE A 69 7.66 18.25 -14.81
N VAL A 70 8.77 17.81 -14.20
CA VAL A 70 9.13 16.39 -14.14
C VAL A 70 8.07 15.57 -13.38
N LEU A 71 7.62 16.08 -12.23
CA LEU A 71 6.58 15.45 -11.41
C LEU A 71 5.24 15.44 -12.13
N LEU A 72 4.87 16.57 -12.76
CA LEU A 72 3.61 16.69 -13.49
C LEU A 72 3.59 15.77 -14.73
N ILE A 73 4.70 15.61 -15.44
CA ILE A 73 4.83 14.64 -16.54
C ILE A 73 4.60 13.23 -16.03
N GLN A 74 5.16 12.85 -14.88
CA GLN A 74 4.94 11.53 -14.30
C GLN A 74 3.46 11.33 -13.93
N ALA A 75 2.84 12.34 -13.31
CA ALA A 75 1.45 12.31 -12.90
C ALA A 75 0.49 12.12 -14.09
N PHE A 76 0.55 13.00 -15.09
CA PHE A 76 -0.38 12.99 -16.21
C PHE A 76 -0.09 11.90 -17.25
N ARG A 77 1.13 11.37 -17.32
CA ARG A 77 1.43 10.18 -18.16
C ARG A 77 1.14 8.86 -17.46
N LYS A 78 0.42 8.87 -16.34
CA LYS A 78 0.07 7.67 -15.57
C LYS A 78 1.30 6.82 -15.20
N LYS A 79 2.44 7.48 -14.90
CA LYS A 79 3.71 6.82 -14.55
C LYS A 79 3.90 6.62 -13.05
N PHE A 80 2.98 7.12 -12.22
CA PHE A 80 2.97 6.80 -10.81
C PHE A 80 2.70 5.32 -10.55
N ILE A 81 3.12 4.88 -9.38
CA ILE A 81 3.00 3.51 -8.88
C ILE A 81 1.56 3.02 -8.86
N ILE A 82 0.59 3.94 -8.73
CA ILE A 82 -0.83 3.66 -8.98
C ILE A 82 -1.31 4.58 -10.12
N PRO A 83 -1.35 4.08 -11.37
CA PRO A 83 -1.75 4.83 -12.55
C PRO A 83 -3.17 5.44 -12.47
N GLU A 84 -4.13 4.67 -11.95
CA GLU A 84 -5.56 5.01 -11.92
C GLU A 84 -6.04 5.21 -10.48
N PHE A 85 -5.46 6.24 -9.86
CA PHE A 85 -5.58 6.48 -8.44
C PHE A 85 -7.01 6.84 -7.99
N ASP A 86 -7.80 7.51 -8.83
CA ASP A 86 -9.20 7.82 -8.52
C ASP A 86 -10.08 6.57 -8.43
N VAL A 87 -9.89 5.61 -9.35
CA VAL A 87 -10.56 4.29 -9.31
C VAL A 87 -10.11 3.50 -8.08
N PHE A 88 -8.81 3.51 -7.80
CA PHE A 88 -8.27 2.89 -6.59
C PHE A 88 -8.85 3.50 -5.31
N ALA A 89 -8.91 4.83 -5.21
CA ALA A 89 -9.48 5.56 -4.07
C ALA A 89 -10.96 5.22 -3.85
N GLN A 90 -11.75 5.04 -4.92
CA GLN A 90 -13.14 4.58 -4.81
C GLN A 90 -13.25 3.16 -4.22
N LYS A 91 -12.32 2.25 -4.57
CA LYS A 91 -12.27 0.90 -3.97
C LYS A 91 -11.90 0.97 -2.49
N ILE A 92 -10.99 1.87 -2.11
CA ILE A 92 -10.67 2.14 -0.70
C ILE A 92 -11.89 2.65 0.07
N ASN A 93 -12.69 3.56 -0.50
CA ASN A 93 -13.93 4.04 0.13
C ASN A 93 -14.89 2.87 0.42
N LYS A 94 -15.04 1.92 -0.52
CA LYS A 94 -15.90 0.74 -0.32
C LYS A 94 -15.43 -0.13 0.85
N ILE A 95 -14.10 -0.36 0.97
CA ILE A 95 -13.53 -1.09 2.12
C ILE A 95 -13.79 -0.31 3.41
N TYR A 96 -13.55 1.00 3.41
CA TYR A 96 -13.80 1.86 4.57
C TYR A 96 -15.26 1.76 5.04
N ASP A 97 -16.23 1.87 4.12
CA ASP A 97 -17.66 1.83 4.45
C ASP A 97 -18.11 0.46 4.96
N MET A 98 -17.57 -0.63 4.39
CA MET A 98 -17.80 -1.99 4.86
C MET A 98 -17.29 -2.18 6.29
N VAL A 99 -16.08 -1.73 6.57
CA VAL A 99 -15.44 -1.89 7.89
C VAL A 99 -16.05 -0.96 8.94
N LYS A 100 -16.57 0.21 8.52
CA LYS A 100 -17.22 1.17 9.42
C LYS A 100 -18.36 0.54 10.21
N THR A 101 -19.06 -0.46 9.68
CA THR A 101 -20.18 -1.13 10.38
C THR A 101 -19.72 -2.01 11.53
N GLN A 102 -18.43 -2.32 11.66
CA GLN A 102 -17.90 -3.09 12.78
C GLN A 102 -18.00 -2.27 14.08
N ARG A 103 -18.57 -2.89 15.12
CA ARG A 103 -18.82 -2.29 16.45
C ARG A 103 -18.13 -3.03 17.59
N ASP A 104 -17.39 -4.09 17.27
CA ASP A 104 -16.65 -4.87 18.27
C ASP A 104 -15.47 -4.07 18.87
N GLY A 105 -14.99 -4.55 20.00
CA GLY A 105 -13.84 -3.99 20.72
C GLY A 105 -14.23 -3.06 21.86
N LYS A 106 -13.22 -2.56 22.56
CA LYS A 106 -13.37 -1.62 23.68
C LYS A 106 -12.30 -0.53 23.61
N VAL A 107 -12.70 0.70 23.89
CA VAL A 107 -11.74 1.81 24.00
C VAL A 107 -10.82 1.55 25.19
N ALA A 108 -9.52 1.82 25.02
CA ALA A 108 -8.58 1.74 26.12
C ALA A 108 -8.93 2.79 27.19
N ASP A 109 -9.16 2.34 28.42
CA ASP A 109 -9.66 3.15 29.53
C ASP A 109 -8.76 3.14 30.78
N TYR A 110 -7.59 2.50 30.70
CA TYR A 110 -6.62 2.45 31.80
C TYR A 110 -6.03 3.83 32.13
N ILE A 111 -6.08 4.78 31.20
CA ILE A 111 -5.81 6.21 31.45
C ILE A 111 -6.96 7.10 30.95
N PRO A 112 -7.28 8.20 31.65
CA PRO A 112 -8.38 9.09 31.27
C PRO A 112 -8.28 9.69 29.88
N GLN A 113 -7.07 9.90 29.36
CA GLN A 113 -6.83 10.56 28.08
C GLN A 113 -7.22 9.68 26.89
N LEU A 114 -7.05 8.36 26.99
CA LEU A 114 -7.51 7.41 25.97
C LEU A 114 -9.03 7.19 26.06
N ALA A 115 -9.59 7.15 27.27
CA ALA A 115 -11.02 6.97 27.50
C ALA A 115 -11.90 8.09 26.92
N LYS A 116 -11.32 9.26 26.60
CA LYS A 116 -12.03 10.40 26.01
C LYS A 116 -12.43 10.19 24.55
N PHE A 117 -11.76 9.30 23.83
CA PHE A 117 -12.05 9.09 22.42
C PHE A 117 -13.36 8.33 22.23
N SER A 118 -14.20 8.82 21.32
CA SER A 118 -15.45 8.14 20.97
C SER A 118 -15.16 6.81 20.24
N PRO A 119 -15.88 5.72 20.56
CA PRO A 119 -15.76 4.45 19.85
C PRO A 119 -16.23 4.52 18.39
N GLU A 120 -16.97 5.57 18.02
CA GLU A 120 -17.45 5.79 16.66
C GLU A 120 -16.39 6.35 15.71
N LEU A 121 -15.26 6.82 16.25
CA LEU A 121 -14.18 7.39 15.44
C LEU A 121 -13.53 6.33 14.55
N TRP A 122 -13.44 6.64 13.26
CA TRP A 122 -12.83 5.79 12.25
C TRP A 122 -12.21 6.64 11.14
N GLY A 123 -10.88 6.56 11.00
CA GLY A 123 -10.14 7.26 9.96
C GLY A 123 -9.17 6.34 9.23
N VAL A 124 -9.06 6.53 7.91
CA VAL A 124 -8.06 5.87 7.07
C VAL A 124 -7.43 6.90 6.15
N SER A 125 -6.10 6.96 6.14
CA SER A 125 -5.35 7.78 5.19
C SER A 125 -4.26 6.95 4.51
N LEU A 126 -4.02 7.22 3.24
CA LEU A 126 -2.97 6.58 2.45
C LEU A 126 -2.11 7.62 1.74
N CYS A 127 -0.84 7.28 1.58
CA CYS A 127 0.15 8.04 0.83
C CYS A 127 1.01 7.07 0.02
N THR A 128 1.06 7.20 -1.30
CA THR A 128 1.93 6.38 -2.16
C THR A 128 3.37 6.86 -2.10
N VAL A 129 4.30 6.02 -2.56
CA VAL A 129 5.73 6.41 -2.66
C VAL A 129 5.98 7.57 -3.62
N ASP A 130 5.04 7.84 -4.53
CA ASP A 130 5.06 8.99 -5.44
C ASP A 130 4.36 10.24 -4.88
N GLY A 131 3.75 10.14 -3.69
CA GLY A 131 3.05 11.24 -3.02
C GLY A 131 1.58 11.39 -3.40
N GLN A 132 0.97 10.39 -4.05
CA GLN A 132 -0.48 10.36 -4.24
C GLN A 132 -1.16 10.09 -2.89
N ARG A 133 -2.21 10.84 -2.55
CA ARG A 133 -2.83 10.80 -1.22
C ARG A 133 -4.35 10.72 -1.32
N HIS A 134 -4.94 9.92 -0.44
CA HIS A 134 -6.40 9.85 -0.25
C HIS A 134 -6.73 9.54 1.21
N SER A 135 -7.85 10.07 1.69
CA SER A 135 -8.22 10.06 3.11
C SER A 135 -9.74 9.95 3.23
N VAL A 136 -10.21 9.11 4.16
CA VAL A 136 -11.65 8.86 4.40
C VAL A 136 -11.91 8.75 5.90
N GLY A 137 -12.97 9.42 6.37
CA GLY A 137 -13.39 9.40 7.77
C GLY A 137 -12.70 10.47 8.63
N ASP A 138 -12.49 10.15 9.90
CA ASP A 138 -11.98 11.06 10.94
C ASP A 138 -10.45 11.23 10.87
N THR A 139 -9.93 11.58 9.69
CA THR A 139 -8.48 11.51 9.40
C THR A 139 -7.66 12.66 9.97
N LYS A 140 -8.30 13.79 10.29
CA LYS A 140 -7.65 15.03 10.75
C LYS A 140 -7.63 15.17 12.27
N GLN A 141 -8.30 14.27 12.99
CA GLN A 141 -8.31 14.25 14.44
C GLN A 141 -6.92 13.84 14.96
N PRO A 142 -6.26 14.66 15.81
CA PRO A 142 -5.01 14.26 16.44
C PRO A 142 -5.21 13.13 17.45
N PHE A 143 -4.27 12.19 17.47
CA PHE A 143 -4.15 11.13 18.46
C PHE A 143 -2.69 10.79 18.74
N CYS A 144 -2.40 10.22 19.92
CA CYS A 144 -1.05 9.80 20.27
C CYS A 144 -0.63 8.53 19.51
N LEU A 145 0.58 8.49 18.97
CA LEU A 145 1.14 7.33 18.28
C LEU A 145 1.19 6.09 19.17
N GLN A 146 1.46 6.27 20.46
CA GLN A 146 1.65 5.17 21.40
C GLN A 146 2.70 4.19 20.84
N SER A 147 2.49 2.87 20.95
CA SER A 147 3.42 1.86 20.42
C SER A 147 3.73 1.97 18.92
N CYS A 148 2.99 2.74 18.12
CA CYS A 148 3.34 3.01 16.72
C CYS A 148 4.63 3.83 16.56
N VAL A 149 5.16 4.45 17.63
CA VAL A 149 6.44 5.17 17.58
C VAL A 149 7.65 4.22 17.59
N LYS A 150 7.51 3.02 18.16
CA LYS A 150 8.63 2.07 18.37
C LYS A 150 9.42 1.74 17.08
N PRO A 151 8.77 1.46 15.93
CA PRO A 151 9.48 1.25 14.67
C PRO A 151 10.27 2.48 14.22
N LEU A 152 9.70 3.68 14.39
CA LEU A 152 10.36 4.94 14.01
C LEU A 152 11.59 5.17 14.87
N GLN A 153 11.44 4.95 16.17
CA GLN A 153 12.52 5.06 17.15
C GLN A 153 13.69 4.12 16.82
N TYR A 154 13.39 2.85 16.50
CA TYR A 154 14.38 1.88 16.08
C TYR A 154 15.07 2.27 14.77
N ALA A 155 14.30 2.74 13.78
CA ALA A 155 14.85 3.20 12.50
C ALA A 155 15.84 4.36 12.69
N ILE A 156 15.51 5.32 13.57
CA ILE A 156 16.39 6.45 13.90
C ILE A 156 17.69 5.95 14.56
N ALA A 157 17.60 5.04 15.53
CA ALA A 157 18.78 4.51 16.21
C ALA A 157 19.72 3.73 15.26
N VAL A 158 19.16 2.91 14.36
CA VAL A 158 19.95 2.21 13.33
C VAL A 158 20.52 3.19 12.32
N HIS A 159 19.77 4.22 11.93
CA HIS A 159 20.26 5.26 11.04
C HIS A 159 21.47 6.02 11.63
N GLU A 160 21.44 6.32 12.94
CA GLU A 160 22.52 7.06 13.61
C GLU A 160 23.75 6.18 13.89
N THR A 161 23.54 4.93 14.32
CA THR A 161 24.62 4.12 14.94
C THR A 161 24.93 2.81 14.23
N GLY A 162 24.13 2.42 13.25
CA GLY A 162 24.26 1.17 12.50
C GLY A 162 23.63 -0.04 13.20
N THR A 163 23.26 -1.05 12.41
CA THR A 163 22.55 -2.26 12.88
C THR A 163 23.34 -3.01 13.95
N GLU A 164 24.64 -3.24 13.74
CA GLU A 164 25.45 -4.01 14.67
C GLU A 164 25.48 -3.39 16.07
N ARG A 165 25.58 -2.06 16.15
CA ARG A 165 25.68 -1.38 17.44
C ARG A 165 24.36 -1.43 18.20
N VAL A 166 23.23 -1.27 17.51
CA VAL A 166 21.89 -1.38 18.12
C VAL A 166 21.65 -2.81 18.63
N HIS A 167 21.95 -3.82 17.81
CA HIS A 167 21.65 -5.22 18.14
C HIS A 167 22.64 -5.89 19.09
N ARG A 168 23.69 -5.19 19.53
CA ARG A 168 24.44 -5.59 20.73
C ARG A 168 23.58 -5.56 22.00
N TYR A 169 22.51 -4.76 22.01
CA TYR A 169 21.67 -4.56 23.19
C TYR A 169 20.26 -5.16 23.08
N ILE A 170 19.80 -5.48 21.86
CA ILE A 170 18.42 -5.91 21.57
C ILE A 170 18.44 -7.00 20.51
N GLY A 171 17.64 -8.04 20.69
CA GLY A 171 17.46 -9.13 19.72
C GLY A 171 16.75 -8.70 18.43
N MET A 172 16.54 -9.68 17.55
CA MET A 172 15.89 -9.51 16.24
C MET A 172 14.65 -10.39 16.07
N GLU A 173 14.28 -11.16 17.09
CA GLU A 173 13.33 -12.26 16.96
C GLU A 173 12.04 -12.00 17.76
N PRO A 174 10.91 -12.58 17.33
CA PRO A 174 9.70 -12.58 18.14
C PRO A 174 9.94 -13.41 19.41
N SER A 175 9.38 -12.98 20.54
CA SER A 175 9.54 -13.70 21.80
C SER A 175 8.80 -15.05 21.85
N GLY A 176 7.76 -15.23 21.03
CA GLY A 176 6.84 -16.38 21.12
C GLY A 176 6.01 -16.44 22.41
N LEU A 177 6.17 -15.45 23.30
CA LEU A 177 5.49 -15.33 24.58
C LEU A 177 4.43 -14.24 24.50
N LYS A 178 3.44 -14.29 25.41
CA LYS A 178 2.45 -13.21 25.55
C LYS A 178 3.17 -11.88 25.77
N PHE A 179 2.74 -10.83 25.09
CA PHE A 179 3.32 -9.48 25.17
C PHE A 179 3.36 -8.92 26.61
N ASN A 180 2.55 -9.49 27.50
CA ASN A 180 2.47 -9.12 28.90
C ASN A 180 3.55 -9.73 29.82
N MET A 181 4.33 -10.68 29.33
CA MET A 181 5.35 -11.36 30.14
C MET A 181 6.64 -10.53 30.20
N LEU A 182 7.21 -10.42 31.40
CA LEU A 182 8.57 -9.90 31.60
C LEU A 182 9.55 -10.99 31.18
N SER A 183 10.15 -10.85 30.00
CA SER A 183 11.13 -11.82 29.49
C SER A 183 12.23 -11.13 28.69
N LEU A 184 13.44 -11.63 28.88
CA LEU A 184 14.61 -11.38 28.04
C LEU A 184 14.89 -12.67 27.24
N ASP A 185 15.76 -12.58 26.25
CA ASP A 185 16.29 -13.74 25.54
C ASP A 185 17.39 -14.45 26.34
N ASP A 186 17.95 -15.52 25.78
CA ASP A 186 19.00 -16.32 26.41
C ASP A 186 20.32 -15.55 26.60
N GLU A 187 20.47 -14.39 25.93
CA GLU A 187 21.62 -13.49 26.06
C GLU A 187 21.34 -12.29 26.99
N ASP A 188 20.28 -12.35 27.79
CA ASP A 188 19.83 -11.28 28.69
C ASP A 188 19.52 -9.95 27.94
N LYS A 189 19.00 -10.02 26.70
CA LYS A 189 18.55 -8.86 25.91
C LYS A 189 17.03 -8.86 25.70
N PRO A 190 16.40 -7.69 25.50
CA PRO A 190 15.03 -7.66 25.02
C PRO A 190 14.93 -8.32 23.63
N HIS A 191 13.89 -9.13 23.41
CA HIS A 191 13.70 -9.91 22.18
C HIS A 191 13.75 -9.10 20.88
N ASN A 192 13.13 -7.92 20.84
CA ASN A 192 13.06 -7.06 19.66
C ASN A 192 12.64 -5.63 20.05
N PRO A 193 12.83 -4.62 19.18
CA PRO A 193 12.43 -3.23 19.46
C PRO A 193 10.91 -2.98 19.45
N MET A 194 10.09 -3.93 19.00
CA MET A 194 8.62 -3.75 18.91
C MET A 194 7.92 -3.97 20.24
N VAL A 195 8.58 -4.62 21.21
CA VAL A 195 8.13 -4.75 22.60
C VAL A 195 8.63 -3.59 23.47
N ASN A 196 7.95 -3.34 24.60
CA ASN A 196 8.28 -2.21 25.49
C ASN A 196 9.74 -2.26 25.98
N ALA A 197 10.23 -3.42 26.40
CA ALA A 197 11.61 -3.59 26.88
C ALA A 197 12.64 -3.15 25.82
N GLY A 198 12.48 -3.59 24.58
CA GLY A 198 13.35 -3.19 23.47
C GLY A 198 13.27 -1.70 23.18
N ALA A 199 12.07 -1.12 23.12
CA ALA A 199 11.90 0.31 22.89
C ALA A 199 12.54 1.19 23.99
N ILE A 200 12.47 0.76 25.26
CA ILE A 200 13.14 1.45 26.38
C ILE A 200 14.66 1.38 26.23
N VAL A 201 15.22 0.24 25.81
CA VAL A 201 16.66 0.14 25.52
C VAL A 201 17.04 1.02 24.33
N ILE A 202 16.23 1.07 23.26
CA ILE A 202 16.46 2.01 22.14
C ILE A 202 16.50 3.46 22.63
N SER A 203 15.64 3.85 23.59
CA SER A 203 15.63 5.22 24.15
C SER A 203 16.98 5.61 24.75
N SER A 204 17.72 4.65 25.30
CA SER A 204 19.07 4.88 25.85
C SER A 204 20.16 5.02 24.78
N LEU A 205 19.90 4.54 23.55
CA LEU A 205 20.86 4.52 22.45
C LEU A 205 20.83 5.78 21.58
N ILE A 206 19.71 6.51 21.57
CA ILE A 206 19.55 7.74 20.78
C ILE A 206 20.27 8.88 21.48
N LYS A 207 21.19 9.56 20.77
CA LYS A 207 21.95 10.73 21.26
C LYS A 207 22.41 10.59 22.72
N PRO A 208 23.20 9.55 23.08
CA PRO A 208 23.46 9.16 24.47
C PRO A 208 24.12 10.24 25.32
N HIS A 209 24.83 11.20 24.70
CA HIS A 209 25.53 12.30 25.37
C HIS A 209 24.74 13.61 25.42
N SER A 210 23.53 13.65 24.87
CA SER A 210 22.66 14.83 24.87
C SER A 210 21.71 14.82 26.07
N ASN A 211 21.25 16.02 26.44
CA ASN A 211 20.22 16.15 27.48
C ASN A 211 18.82 15.72 26.96
N LYS A 212 17.84 15.60 27.87
CA LYS A 212 16.49 15.13 27.54
C LYS A 212 15.79 15.97 26.47
N ALA A 213 15.94 17.29 26.51
CA ALA A 213 15.28 18.20 25.57
C ALA A 213 15.88 18.05 24.16
N GLU A 214 17.21 18.03 24.06
CA GLU A 214 17.92 17.81 22.79
C GLU A 214 17.57 16.47 22.15
N LYS A 215 17.47 15.40 22.95
CA LYS A 215 17.03 14.07 22.47
C LYS A 215 15.62 14.12 21.87
N PHE A 216 14.70 14.81 22.55
CA PHE A 216 13.32 14.95 22.10
C PHE A 216 13.22 15.78 20.82
N ASP A 217 13.90 16.93 20.76
CA ASP A 217 13.94 17.77 19.56
C ASP A 217 14.53 17.01 18.36
N TYR A 218 15.59 16.23 18.59
CA TYR A 218 16.20 15.38 17.57
C TYR A 218 15.21 14.36 16.99
N VAL A 219 14.51 13.61 17.84
CA VAL A 219 13.51 12.63 17.35
C VAL A 219 12.33 13.34 16.68
N MET A 220 11.85 14.45 17.24
CA MET A 220 10.76 15.23 16.64
C MET A 220 11.12 15.77 15.26
N GLU A 221 12.38 16.16 15.02
CA GLU A 221 12.85 16.56 13.69
C GLU A 221 12.74 15.41 12.69
N PHE A 222 13.18 14.20 13.05
CA PHE A 222 13.04 13.02 12.20
C PHE A 222 11.57 12.71 11.91
N VAL A 223 10.71 12.71 12.93
CA VAL A 223 9.28 12.43 12.77
C VAL A 223 8.61 13.47 11.85
N LYS A 224 8.96 14.76 11.99
CA LYS A 224 8.49 15.84 11.09
C LYS A 224 8.98 15.67 9.64
N LYS A 225 10.25 15.29 9.45
CA LYS A 225 10.81 15.00 8.11
C LYS A 225 10.12 13.79 7.47
N MET A 226 9.89 12.72 8.22
CA MET A 226 9.16 11.54 7.75
C MET A 226 7.69 11.88 7.41
N ALA A 227 7.08 12.84 8.10
CA ALA A 227 5.73 13.31 7.80
C ALA A 227 5.67 14.38 6.70
N GLY A 228 6.81 14.80 6.15
CA GLY A 228 6.87 15.88 5.15
C GLY A 228 6.31 17.21 5.65
N GLN A 229 6.59 17.55 6.92
CA GLN A 229 6.13 18.78 7.61
C GLN A 229 4.61 18.86 7.83
N GLU A 230 3.88 17.75 7.68
CA GLU A 230 2.51 17.63 8.18
C GLU A 230 2.43 17.69 9.72
N TYR A 231 1.22 17.66 10.27
CA TYR A 231 1.01 17.75 11.72
C TYR A 231 1.77 16.67 12.51
N VAL A 232 2.67 17.13 13.39
CA VAL A 232 3.33 16.34 14.42
C VAL A 232 3.33 17.16 15.71
N GLY A 233 2.59 16.68 16.71
CA GLY A 233 2.38 17.33 18.00
C GLY A 233 2.93 16.52 19.17
N PHE A 234 2.61 16.95 20.39
CA PHE A 234 2.98 16.27 21.62
C PHE A 234 1.93 16.51 22.70
N SER A 235 1.50 15.43 23.35
CA SER A 235 0.52 15.47 24.43
C SER A 235 1.19 15.36 25.80
N ASN A 236 1.45 16.49 26.46
CA ASN A 236 1.98 16.47 27.82
C ASN A 236 1.00 15.77 28.80
N ALA A 237 -0.31 15.90 28.57
CA ALA A 237 -1.32 15.25 29.40
C ALA A 237 -1.26 13.71 29.29
N MET A 238 -1.05 13.19 28.07
CA MET A 238 -0.84 11.75 27.86
C MET A 238 0.46 11.30 28.55
N PHE A 239 1.55 12.06 28.35
CA PHE A 239 2.85 11.77 28.93
C PHE A 239 2.80 11.62 30.46
N GLN A 240 2.19 12.57 31.17
CA GLN A 240 2.07 12.49 32.63
C GLN A 240 1.25 11.28 33.06
N SER A 241 0.16 10.98 32.36
CA SER A 241 -0.75 9.88 32.75
C SER A 241 -0.15 8.51 32.48
N GLU A 242 0.56 8.35 31.34
CA GLU A 242 1.33 7.14 31.03
C GLU A 242 2.48 6.94 32.03
N LYS A 243 3.12 8.02 32.47
CA LYS A 243 4.17 7.95 33.49
C LYS A 243 3.64 7.57 34.87
N GLU A 244 2.53 8.17 35.30
CA GLU A 244 1.90 7.90 36.61
C GLU A 244 1.34 6.47 36.72
N THR A 245 0.85 5.90 35.61
CA THR A 245 0.29 4.54 35.56
C THR A 245 1.26 3.50 34.99
N GLY A 246 2.50 3.90 34.73
CA GLY A 246 3.52 3.14 34.00
C GLY A 246 4.28 2.09 34.81
N ASP A 247 3.74 1.61 35.94
CA ASP A 247 4.41 0.72 36.91
C ASP A 247 5.12 -0.47 36.26
N ARG A 248 4.48 -1.07 35.26
CA ARG A 248 5.05 -2.19 34.53
C ARG A 248 6.32 -1.82 33.77
N ASN A 249 6.36 -0.64 33.15
CA ASN A 249 7.55 -0.18 32.44
C ASN A 249 8.67 0.15 33.44
N PHE A 250 8.36 0.64 34.65
CA PHE A 250 9.35 0.76 35.73
C PHE A 250 9.91 -0.59 36.14
N ALA A 251 9.07 -1.61 36.34
CA ALA A 251 9.53 -2.97 36.66
C ALA A 251 10.45 -3.54 35.55
N ILE A 252 10.07 -3.37 34.28
CA ILE A 252 10.92 -3.71 33.12
C ILE A 252 12.26 -2.98 33.20
N GLY A 253 12.24 -1.67 33.45
CA GLY A 253 13.43 -0.84 33.56
C GLY A 253 14.39 -1.32 34.65
N TYR A 254 13.90 -1.58 35.87
CA TYR A 254 14.71 -2.08 36.97
C TYR A 254 15.29 -3.47 36.67
N TYR A 255 14.50 -4.37 36.09
CA TYR A 255 14.97 -5.70 35.71
C TYR A 255 16.09 -5.63 34.66
N MET A 256 15.91 -4.81 33.61
CA MET A 256 16.94 -4.59 32.59
C MET A 256 18.19 -3.89 33.15
N LYS A 257 18.04 -3.04 34.17
CA LYS A 257 19.16 -2.39 34.87
C LYS A 257 20.00 -3.41 35.63
N GLU A 258 19.36 -4.33 36.36
CA GLU A 258 20.04 -5.42 37.06
C GLU A 258 20.83 -6.33 36.09
N LYS A 259 20.21 -6.65 34.95
CA LYS A 259 20.79 -7.48 33.88
C LYS A 259 21.78 -6.76 32.97
N LYS A 260 22.06 -5.47 33.21
CA LYS A 260 22.99 -4.65 32.42
C LYS A 260 22.63 -4.56 30.93
N CYS A 261 21.33 -4.54 30.60
CA CYS A 261 20.87 -4.42 29.21
C CYS A 261 21.10 -3.01 28.61
N PHE A 262 21.40 -2.02 29.45
CA PHE A 262 21.64 -0.64 29.02
C PHE A 262 23.12 -0.37 28.69
N PRO A 263 23.42 0.55 27.76
CA PRO A 263 24.78 1.01 27.49
C PRO A 263 25.50 1.52 28.76
N PRO A 264 26.84 1.37 28.84
CA PRO A 264 27.60 1.92 29.94
C PRO A 264 27.35 3.43 30.14
N GLY A 265 26.99 3.82 31.36
CA GLY A 265 26.71 5.22 31.71
C GLY A 265 25.30 5.71 31.39
N ALA A 266 24.42 4.87 30.82
CA ALA A 266 23.03 5.24 30.59
C ALA A 266 22.21 5.23 31.90
N ASP A 267 21.43 6.28 32.12
CA ASP A 267 20.45 6.32 33.21
C ASP A 267 19.12 5.68 32.79
N MET A 268 18.64 4.73 33.59
CA MET A 268 17.43 3.97 33.32
C MET A 268 16.16 4.83 33.44
N ILE A 269 16.10 5.73 34.44
CA ILE A 269 14.95 6.60 34.67
C ILE A 269 14.84 7.63 33.53
N ASP A 270 15.96 8.17 33.08
CA ASP A 270 16.01 9.07 31.93
C ASP A 270 15.56 8.38 30.64
N SER A 271 15.94 7.11 30.45
CA SER A 271 15.53 6.30 29.30
C SER A 271 14.03 6.00 29.31
N LEU A 272 13.46 5.73 30.50
CA LEU A 272 12.02 5.54 30.69
C LEU A 272 11.23 6.84 30.46
N ASP A 273 11.67 7.95 31.05
CA ASP A 273 11.05 9.27 30.83
C ASP A 273 11.00 9.59 29.34
N PHE A 274 12.12 9.39 28.64
CA PHE A 274 12.20 9.64 27.21
C PHE A 274 11.28 8.70 26.42
N TYR A 275 11.22 7.41 26.78
CA TYR A 275 10.27 6.46 26.20
C TYR A 275 8.82 6.93 26.32
N PHE A 276 8.39 7.40 27.50
CA PHE A 276 7.04 7.92 27.71
C PHE A 276 6.75 9.18 26.89
N GLN A 277 7.74 10.07 26.74
CA GLN A 277 7.62 11.24 25.87
C GLN A 277 7.39 10.83 24.41
N LEU A 278 8.15 9.86 23.90
CA LEU A 278 8.01 9.39 22.52
C LEU A 278 6.65 8.72 22.25
N CYS A 279 6.14 7.92 23.19
CA CYS A 279 4.79 7.32 23.07
C CYS A 279 3.67 8.38 23.05
N SER A 280 3.94 9.57 23.56
CA SER A 280 2.99 10.69 23.68
C SER A 280 3.05 11.70 22.52
N ILE A 281 3.80 11.38 21.45
CA ILE A 281 3.80 12.16 20.21
C ILE A 281 2.44 12.05 19.53
N GLU A 282 1.88 13.17 19.11
CA GLU A 282 0.58 13.24 18.43
C GLU A 282 0.75 13.34 16.91
N VAL A 283 -0.11 12.62 16.18
CA VAL A 283 -0.20 12.66 14.73
C VAL A 283 -1.66 12.65 14.30
N THR A 284 -1.92 12.91 13.03
CA THR A 284 -3.21 12.61 12.39
C THR A 284 -3.06 11.36 11.51
N CYS A 285 -4.16 10.83 10.97
CA CYS A 285 -4.04 9.77 9.97
C CYS A 285 -3.24 10.25 8.75
N GLU A 286 -3.43 11.52 8.37
CA GLU A 286 -2.81 12.13 7.19
C GLU A 286 -1.29 12.28 7.33
N SER A 287 -0.78 12.66 8.51
CA SER A 287 0.67 12.72 8.73
C SER A 287 1.25 11.33 8.94
N GLY A 288 0.53 10.44 9.64
CA GLY A 288 0.95 9.05 9.84
C GLY A 288 1.08 8.24 8.54
N SER A 289 0.22 8.48 7.55
CA SER A 289 0.30 7.80 6.26
C SER A 289 1.54 8.21 5.46
N VAL A 290 1.97 9.48 5.56
CA VAL A 290 3.23 9.97 4.96
C VAL A 290 4.45 9.37 5.66
N MET A 291 4.41 9.21 6.99
CA MET A 291 5.47 8.51 7.73
C MET A 291 5.61 7.05 7.28
N ALA A 292 4.49 6.33 7.17
CA ALA A 292 4.47 4.96 6.65
C ALA A 292 4.99 4.89 5.20
N ALA A 293 4.64 5.87 4.37
CA ALA A 293 5.06 5.93 2.98
C ALA A 293 6.55 6.27 2.84
N THR A 294 7.12 7.03 3.78
CA THR A 294 8.57 7.23 3.88
C THR A 294 9.32 5.91 4.12
N LEU A 295 8.76 5.02 4.95
CA LEU A 295 9.30 3.66 5.11
C LEU A 295 9.07 2.81 3.84
N ALA A 296 7.90 2.92 3.19
CA ALA A 296 7.64 2.23 1.92
C ALA A 296 8.62 2.64 0.81
N ASN A 297 9.08 3.89 0.83
CA ASN A 297 9.97 4.49 -0.16
C ASN A 297 11.46 4.43 0.24
N GLY A 298 11.86 3.43 1.03
CA GLY A 298 13.28 3.21 1.36
C GLY A 298 13.92 4.34 2.17
N GLY A 299 13.12 5.10 2.93
CA GLY A 299 13.58 6.19 3.80
C GLY A 299 13.56 7.56 3.15
N ILE A 300 13.01 7.69 1.94
CA ILE A 300 12.85 8.97 1.23
C ILE A 300 11.41 9.46 1.41
N CYS A 301 11.20 10.66 1.95
CA CYS A 301 9.86 11.19 2.14
C CYS A 301 9.18 11.42 0.78
N PRO A 302 7.99 10.83 0.52
CA PRO A 302 7.38 10.82 -0.81
C PRO A 302 6.93 12.20 -1.28
N ILE A 303 6.61 13.12 -0.35
CA ILE A 303 6.11 14.46 -0.67
C ILE A 303 7.17 15.56 -0.59
N THR A 304 8.42 15.25 -0.22
CA THR A 304 9.52 16.23 -0.20
C THR A 304 10.73 15.78 -1.01
N GLY A 305 10.91 14.47 -1.22
CA GLY A 305 12.10 13.90 -1.85
C GLY A 305 13.33 13.86 -0.94
N GLU A 306 13.22 14.28 0.32
CA GLU A 306 14.33 14.25 1.28
C GLU A 306 14.62 12.80 1.72
N ARG A 307 15.89 12.40 1.72
CA ARG A 307 16.34 11.14 2.34
C ARG A 307 16.41 11.34 3.85
N VAL A 308 15.41 10.81 4.57
CA VAL A 308 15.28 10.94 6.02
C VAL A 308 15.97 9.80 6.76
N LEU A 309 15.92 8.59 6.23
CA LEU A 309 16.50 7.39 6.86
C LEU A 309 17.43 6.64 5.91
N SER A 310 18.33 5.83 6.47
CA SER A 310 19.15 4.90 5.68
C SER A 310 18.30 3.72 5.21
N ALA A 311 18.57 3.22 4.01
CA ALA A 311 17.83 2.08 3.45
C ALA A 311 17.99 0.82 4.33
N GLU A 312 19.14 0.66 4.98
CA GLU A 312 19.41 -0.40 5.95
C GLU A 312 18.44 -0.32 7.14
N ALA A 313 18.33 0.85 7.78
CA ALA A 313 17.42 1.05 8.90
C ALA A 313 15.98 0.73 8.49
N VAL A 314 15.55 1.19 7.33
CA VAL A 314 14.19 0.94 6.82
C VAL A 314 13.94 -0.54 6.61
N ARG A 315 14.85 -1.26 5.93
CA ARG A 315 14.72 -2.71 5.70
C ARG A 315 14.57 -3.48 7.01
N ASN A 316 15.41 -3.19 8.00
CA ASN A 316 15.38 -3.89 9.28
C ASN A 316 14.09 -3.59 10.04
N THR A 317 13.67 -2.31 10.05
CA THR A 317 12.41 -1.88 10.68
C THR A 317 11.22 -2.62 10.07
N LEU A 318 11.13 -2.70 8.74
CA LEU A 318 10.03 -3.42 8.06
C LEU A 318 10.04 -4.92 8.36
N SER A 319 11.22 -5.52 8.45
CA SER A 319 11.35 -6.96 8.79
C SER A 319 10.85 -7.25 10.22
N LEU A 320 11.16 -6.36 11.17
CA LEU A 320 10.70 -6.48 12.55
C LEU A 320 9.23 -6.10 12.72
N MET A 321 8.72 -5.14 11.94
CA MET A 321 7.29 -4.85 11.89
C MET A 321 6.49 -6.05 11.37
N HIS A 322 7.00 -6.75 10.37
CA HIS A 322 6.37 -7.95 9.82
C HIS A 322 6.25 -9.07 10.87
N SER A 323 7.32 -9.37 11.60
CA SER A 323 7.36 -10.50 12.54
C SER A 323 6.88 -10.17 13.96
N CYS A 324 7.01 -8.91 14.41
CA CYS A 324 6.86 -8.53 15.82
C CYS A 324 5.91 -7.34 16.06
N GLY A 325 5.24 -6.82 15.03
CA GLY A 325 4.61 -5.49 15.10
C GLY A 325 3.20 -5.40 15.70
N MET A 326 2.44 -6.48 15.77
CA MET A 326 1.00 -6.49 16.14
C MET A 326 0.71 -7.22 17.45
N TYR A 327 1.59 -7.07 18.45
CA TYR A 327 1.51 -7.79 19.73
C TYR A 327 1.45 -9.31 19.51
N ASP A 328 0.64 -10.04 20.29
CA ASP A 328 0.46 -11.49 20.14
C ASP A 328 -0.16 -11.90 18.79
N PHE A 329 -0.78 -10.95 18.08
CA PHE A 329 -1.35 -11.16 16.75
C PHE A 329 -0.30 -11.07 15.62
N SER A 330 0.97 -10.77 15.92
CA SER A 330 2.02 -10.56 14.88
C SER A 330 2.15 -11.75 13.93
N GLY A 331 2.15 -12.98 14.44
CA GLY A 331 2.23 -14.18 13.59
C GLY A 331 1.01 -14.37 12.69
N GLN A 332 -0.20 -14.13 13.21
CA GLN A 332 -1.43 -14.24 12.43
C GLN A 332 -1.55 -13.10 11.41
N MET A 333 -1.15 -11.88 11.76
CA MET A 333 -1.05 -10.76 10.83
C MET A 333 -0.07 -11.07 9.69
N ALA A 334 1.13 -11.56 10.02
CA ALA A 334 2.14 -11.92 9.03
C ALA A 334 1.67 -13.05 8.09
N PHE A 335 0.85 -13.98 8.59
CA PHE A 335 0.34 -15.11 7.81
C PHE A 335 -0.88 -14.76 6.94
N HIS A 336 -1.86 -14.03 7.49
CA HIS A 336 -3.11 -13.74 6.78
C HIS A 336 -3.06 -12.45 5.96
N VAL A 337 -2.36 -11.42 6.47
CA VAL A 337 -2.24 -10.12 5.80
C VAL A 337 -0.87 -9.97 5.14
N GLY A 338 0.19 -10.46 5.77
CA GLY A 338 1.52 -10.48 5.17
C GLY A 338 2.12 -9.10 4.92
N LEU A 339 1.68 -8.06 5.65
CA LEU A 339 2.20 -6.70 5.51
C LEU A 339 2.89 -6.24 6.80
N PRO A 340 4.04 -5.56 6.71
CA PRO A 340 4.64 -4.89 7.87
C PRO A 340 3.68 -3.89 8.50
N ALA A 341 3.36 -4.07 9.77
CA ALA A 341 2.46 -3.19 10.49
C ALA A 341 2.92 -2.97 11.94
N LYS A 342 2.53 -1.86 12.55
CA LYS A 342 2.64 -1.65 14.00
C LYS A 342 1.34 -1.08 14.54
N SER A 343 0.84 -1.73 15.59
CA SER A 343 -0.34 -1.27 16.33
C SER A 343 0.02 -0.44 17.57
N GLY A 344 -0.86 0.49 17.92
CA GLY A 344 -0.82 1.34 19.11
C GLY A 344 -2.11 1.23 19.90
N VAL A 345 -2.00 1.28 21.24
CA VAL A 345 -3.17 1.23 22.15
C VAL A 345 -4.10 2.45 22.03
N SER A 346 -3.70 3.47 21.27
CA SER A 346 -4.59 4.57 20.84
C SER A 346 -5.59 4.16 19.76
N GLY A 347 -5.52 2.93 19.26
CA GLY A 347 -6.33 2.46 18.12
C GLY A 347 -5.68 2.70 16.76
N ALA A 348 -4.41 3.14 16.74
CA ALA A 348 -3.66 3.39 15.52
C ALA A 348 -3.03 2.11 14.97
N ILE A 349 -3.02 1.95 13.65
CA ILE A 349 -2.24 0.94 12.94
C ILE A 349 -1.46 1.65 11.82
N LEU A 350 -0.14 1.65 11.98
CA LEU A 350 0.83 2.08 10.97
C LEU A 350 1.12 0.88 10.06
N LEU A 351 0.65 0.91 8.82
CA LEU A 351 0.78 -0.18 7.84
C LEU A 351 1.65 0.27 6.67
N VAL A 352 2.57 -0.59 6.24
CA VAL A 352 3.47 -0.32 5.11
C VAL A 352 3.31 -1.38 4.03
N ILE A 353 3.16 -0.94 2.78
CA ILE A 353 3.24 -1.79 1.60
C ILE A 353 4.52 -1.36 0.86
N PRO A 354 5.64 -2.09 1.04
CA PRO A 354 6.94 -1.68 0.53
C PRO A 354 6.92 -1.38 -0.97
N ASN A 355 7.55 -0.29 -1.37
CA ASN A 355 7.60 0.23 -2.74
C ASN A 355 6.26 0.65 -3.37
N VAL A 356 5.17 0.69 -2.59
CA VAL A 356 3.84 1.08 -3.09
C VAL A 356 3.27 2.25 -2.30
N MET A 357 2.96 2.04 -1.02
CA MET A 357 2.29 3.06 -0.20
C MET A 357 2.43 2.80 1.30
N GLY A 358 2.22 3.86 2.08
CA GLY A 358 1.96 3.81 3.50
C GLY A 358 0.49 4.07 3.80
N VAL A 359 -0.03 3.42 4.85
CA VAL A 359 -1.40 3.58 5.31
C VAL A 359 -1.40 3.80 6.82
N MET A 360 -2.24 4.72 7.28
CA MET A 360 -2.56 4.89 8.69
C MET A 360 -4.05 4.68 8.89
N CYS A 361 -4.40 3.69 9.70
CA CYS A 361 -5.76 3.44 10.15
C CYS A 361 -5.88 3.86 11.62
N TRP A 362 -7.00 4.45 12.00
CA TRP A 362 -7.23 4.84 13.38
C TRP A 362 -8.68 4.58 13.80
N SER A 363 -8.85 3.65 14.75
CA SER A 363 -10.11 3.45 15.47
C SER A 363 -9.81 3.07 16.93
N PRO A 364 -10.25 3.89 17.92
CA PRO A 364 -9.98 3.66 19.33
C PRO A 364 -10.39 2.29 19.90
N PRO A 365 -11.51 1.64 19.47
CA PRO A 365 -11.87 0.32 19.98
C PRO A 365 -10.83 -0.76 19.64
N LEU A 366 -10.30 -1.38 20.68
CA LEU A 366 -9.31 -2.45 20.61
C LEU A 366 -9.93 -3.83 20.81
N ASP A 367 -9.33 -4.84 20.19
CA ASP A 367 -9.59 -6.24 20.46
C ASP A 367 -8.97 -6.69 21.80
N ARG A 368 -9.04 -7.99 22.09
CA ARG A 368 -8.53 -8.57 23.35
C ARG A 368 -7.00 -8.57 23.46
N VAL A 369 -6.28 -8.38 22.35
CA VAL A 369 -4.81 -8.38 22.29
C VAL A 369 -4.23 -6.98 22.12
N GLY A 370 -5.09 -5.95 22.06
CA GLY A 370 -4.71 -4.54 22.06
C GLY A 370 -4.59 -3.90 20.67
N ASN A 371 -5.11 -4.56 19.62
CA ASN A 371 -5.12 -4.03 18.26
C ASN A 371 -6.45 -3.40 17.89
N SER A 372 -6.43 -2.37 17.03
CA SER A 372 -7.66 -1.75 16.53
C SER A 372 -8.50 -2.76 15.74
N VAL A 373 -9.76 -2.94 16.15
CA VAL A 373 -10.69 -3.88 15.49
C VAL A 373 -10.90 -3.49 14.03
N ARG A 374 -11.36 -2.26 13.78
CA ARG A 374 -11.60 -1.77 12.41
C ARG A 374 -10.32 -1.75 11.60
N GLY A 375 -9.20 -1.36 12.20
CA GLY A 375 -7.91 -1.34 11.49
C GLY A 375 -7.46 -2.74 11.02
N ILE A 376 -7.65 -3.80 11.81
CA ILE A 376 -7.36 -5.18 11.36
C ILE A 376 -8.29 -5.60 10.23
N TYR A 377 -9.60 -5.40 10.37
CA TYR A 377 -10.57 -5.75 9.32
C TYR A 377 -10.25 -5.03 8.00
N PHE A 378 -9.91 -3.74 8.06
CA PHE A 378 -9.46 -2.99 6.89
C PHE A 378 -8.24 -3.62 6.23
N CYS A 379 -7.23 -4.02 7.00
CA CYS A 379 -6.04 -4.67 6.47
C CYS A 379 -6.35 -6.01 5.79
N GLN A 380 -7.27 -6.80 6.35
CA GLN A 380 -7.69 -8.10 5.78
C GLN A 380 -8.46 -7.93 4.47
N GLU A 381 -9.40 -6.98 4.41
CA GLU A 381 -10.15 -6.68 3.19
C GLU A 381 -9.22 -6.12 2.09
N LEU A 382 -8.24 -5.29 2.48
CA LEU A 382 -7.26 -4.74 1.55
C LEU A 382 -6.49 -5.84 0.80
N VAL A 383 -5.97 -6.85 1.50
CA VAL A 383 -5.21 -7.95 0.88
C VAL A 383 -6.10 -9.03 0.24
N SER A 384 -7.38 -9.07 0.61
CA SER A 384 -8.36 -9.94 -0.04
C SER A 384 -8.73 -9.40 -1.41
N LEU A 385 -8.83 -8.08 -1.56
CA LEU A 385 -9.11 -7.40 -2.82
C LEU A 385 -7.86 -7.23 -3.70
N PHE A 386 -6.73 -6.83 -3.12
CA PHE A 386 -5.50 -6.50 -3.85
C PHE A 386 -4.37 -7.50 -3.61
N ASN A 387 -3.50 -7.68 -4.60
CA ASN A 387 -2.31 -8.56 -4.51
C ASN A 387 -1.14 -7.92 -3.73
N PHE A 388 -1.44 -7.36 -2.56
CA PHE A 388 -0.46 -6.67 -1.70
C PHE A 388 0.20 -7.56 -0.66
N HIS A 389 -0.30 -8.77 -0.41
CA HIS A 389 0.35 -9.69 0.52
C HIS A 389 1.81 -9.89 0.08
N ASN A 390 2.78 -9.81 1.00
CA ASN A 390 4.20 -9.80 0.63
C ASN A 390 4.67 -11.07 -0.11
N TYR A 391 3.91 -12.15 0.01
CA TYR A 391 4.13 -13.43 -0.69
C TYR A 391 3.10 -13.73 -1.79
N ASP A 392 2.24 -12.77 -2.18
CA ASP A 392 1.37 -12.92 -3.35
C ASP A 392 2.19 -12.89 -4.65
N ASN A 393 1.66 -13.55 -5.69
CA ASN A 393 2.28 -13.58 -7.00
C ASN A 393 1.91 -12.34 -7.84
N LEU A 394 2.90 -11.71 -8.49
CA LEU A 394 2.69 -10.53 -9.35
C LEU A 394 2.33 -10.87 -10.80
N ARG A 395 2.42 -12.14 -11.22
CA ARG A 395 2.17 -12.61 -12.59
C ARG A 395 0.89 -13.43 -12.72
N HIS A 396 0.62 -14.30 -11.74
CA HIS A 396 -0.46 -15.28 -11.77
C HIS A 396 -1.33 -15.11 -10.53
N PHE A 397 -2.39 -14.30 -10.64
CA PHE A 397 -3.40 -14.12 -9.59
C PHE A 397 -4.79 -14.18 -10.21
N VAL A 398 -5.68 -15.02 -9.66
CA VAL A 398 -6.91 -15.42 -10.36
C VAL A 398 -8.09 -14.47 -10.09
N LYS A 399 -8.08 -13.75 -8.95
CA LYS A 399 -9.22 -12.88 -8.53
C LYS A 399 -8.83 -11.55 -7.89
N LYS A 400 -7.58 -11.40 -7.46
CA LYS A 400 -7.10 -10.15 -6.85
C LYS A 400 -6.80 -9.11 -7.91
N GLN A 401 -6.75 -7.84 -7.52
CA GLN A 401 -6.43 -6.74 -8.40
C GLN A 401 -5.01 -6.23 -8.12
N ASP A 402 -4.31 -5.78 -9.17
CA ASP A 402 -3.03 -5.13 -9.04
C ASP A 402 -3.12 -3.67 -9.48
N PRO A 403 -3.24 -2.72 -8.54
CA PRO A 403 -3.38 -1.31 -8.88
C PRO A 403 -2.09 -0.68 -9.45
N ARG A 404 -0.98 -1.44 -9.50
CA ARG A 404 0.26 -1.00 -10.18
C ARG A 404 0.14 -1.06 -11.70
N ARG A 405 -0.88 -1.75 -12.22
CA ARG A 405 -1.14 -1.87 -13.65
C ARG A 405 -2.41 -1.12 -14.01
N PRO A 406 -2.48 -0.49 -15.20
CA PRO A 406 -3.71 0.12 -15.69
C PRO A 406 -4.79 -0.96 -15.89
N ASP A 407 -6.03 -0.65 -15.53
CA ASP A 407 -7.18 -1.49 -15.83
C ASP A 407 -7.29 -1.65 -17.37
N GLY A 408 -7.32 -2.90 -17.84
CA GLY A 408 -7.40 -3.24 -19.26
C GLY A 408 -6.07 -3.46 -19.99
N ASP A 409 -4.92 -3.01 -19.46
CA ASP A 409 -3.61 -3.29 -20.09
C ASP A 409 -3.26 -4.79 -19.98
N ASP A 410 -3.54 -5.41 -18.84
CA ASP A 410 -3.36 -6.87 -18.67
C ASP A 410 -4.30 -7.67 -19.58
N ARG A 411 -5.54 -7.22 -19.77
CA ARG A 411 -6.49 -7.88 -20.68
C ARG A 411 -6.03 -7.72 -22.13
N ASN A 412 -5.70 -6.52 -22.57
CA ASN A 412 -5.26 -6.25 -23.95
C ASN A 412 -3.93 -6.95 -24.27
N LYS A 413 -2.98 -6.99 -23.33
CA LYS A 413 -1.75 -7.78 -23.48
C LYS A 413 -2.03 -9.27 -23.52
N SER A 414 -2.92 -9.77 -22.67
CA SER A 414 -3.32 -11.20 -22.69
C SER A 414 -3.98 -11.57 -24.02
N VAL A 415 -4.91 -10.74 -24.50
CA VAL A 415 -5.54 -10.88 -25.82
C VAL A 415 -4.47 -10.86 -26.90
N PHE A 416 -3.60 -9.85 -26.94
CA PHE A 416 -2.54 -9.74 -27.95
C PHE A 416 -1.61 -10.95 -27.94
N ASN A 417 -1.14 -11.39 -26.77
CA ASN A 417 -0.27 -12.55 -26.63
C ASN A 417 -0.96 -13.84 -27.08
N LEU A 418 -2.25 -14.01 -26.74
CA LEU A 418 -3.07 -15.13 -27.17
C LEU A 418 -3.24 -15.15 -28.69
N MET A 419 -3.60 -14.00 -29.28
CA MET A 419 -3.77 -13.83 -30.73
C MET A 419 -2.47 -14.05 -31.49
N PHE A 420 -1.35 -13.54 -30.98
CA PHE A 420 -0.03 -13.71 -31.60
C PHE A 420 0.44 -15.18 -31.55
N ALA A 421 0.17 -15.90 -30.46
CA ALA A 421 0.45 -17.32 -30.37
C ALA A 421 -0.40 -18.14 -31.37
N ALA A 422 -1.68 -17.76 -31.55
CA ALA A 422 -2.55 -18.37 -32.56
C ALA A 422 -2.08 -18.07 -34.00
N TYR A 423 -1.67 -16.83 -34.27
CA TYR A 423 -1.12 -16.39 -35.57
C TYR A 423 0.19 -17.12 -35.93
N SER A 424 1.10 -17.28 -34.96
CA SER A 424 2.40 -17.92 -35.19
C SER A 424 2.38 -19.45 -35.18
N GLY A 425 1.24 -20.06 -34.82
CA GLY A 425 1.13 -21.52 -34.69
C GLY A 425 1.78 -22.09 -33.42
N ASP A 426 2.11 -21.26 -32.42
CA ASP A 426 2.80 -21.70 -31.19
C ASP A 426 1.83 -22.35 -30.18
N VAL A 427 1.55 -23.64 -30.40
CA VAL A 427 0.76 -24.48 -29.48
C VAL A 427 1.38 -24.55 -28.09
N SER A 428 2.69 -24.41 -27.94
CA SER A 428 3.36 -24.47 -26.63
C SER A 428 3.04 -23.23 -25.79
N ALA A 429 3.00 -22.05 -26.41
CA ALA A 429 2.51 -20.83 -25.76
C ALA A 429 1.03 -20.96 -25.36
N LEU A 430 0.17 -21.43 -26.26
CA LEU A 430 -1.26 -21.62 -25.98
C LEU A 430 -1.50 -22.62 -24.84
N ARG A 431 -0.73 -23.73 -24.79
CA ARG A 431 -0.76 -24.68 -23.67
C ARG A 431 -0.40 -23.99 -22.36
N ARG A 432 0.63 -23.14 -22.33
CA ARG A 432 1.00 -22.38 -21.13
C ARG A 432 -0.10 -21.41 -20.71
N PHE A 433 -0.77 -20.74 -21.65
CA PHE A 433 -1.88 -19.84 -21.34
C PHE A 433 -3.08 -20.59 -20.78
N ALA A 434 -3.49 -21.69 -21.41
CA ALA A 434 -4.56 -22.55 -20.91
C ALA A 434 -4.26 -23.11 -19.51
N LEU A 435 -3.02 -23.56 -19.27
CA LEU A 435 -2.56 -24.03 -17.95
C LEU A 435 -2.57 -22.92 -16.89
N SER A 436 -2.41 -21.65 -17.29
CA SER A 436 -2.51 -20.49 -16.39
C SER A 436 -3.94 -20.03 -16.10
N SER A 437 -4.95 -20.80 -16.56
CA SER A 437 -6.37 -20.44 -16.47
C SER A 437 -6.72 -19.12 -17.17
N MET A 438 -5.98 -18.78 -18.24
CA MET A 438 -6.34 -17.67 -19.11
C MET A 438 -7.65 -18.01 -19.85
N ASP A 439 -8.55 -17.05 -19.92
CA ASP A 439 -9.75 -17.16 -20.74
C ASP A 439 -9.36 -17.23 -22.22
N MET A 440 -9.70 -18.34 -22.89
CA MET A 440 -9.35 -18.58 -24.29
C MET A 440 -10.41 -18.02 -25.26
N ASP A 441 -11.56 -17.56 -24.74
CA ASP A 441 -12.63 -16.90 -25.50
C ASP A 441 -12.45 -15.38 -25.61
N LEU A 442 -11.27 -14.87 -25.20
CA LEU A 442 -10.95 -13.45 -25.32
C LEU A 442 -11.02 -12.99 -26.78
N LYS A 443 -11.59 -11.79 -26.97
CA LYS A 443 -11.78 -11.16 -28.29
C LYS A 443 -10.86 -9.95 -28.46
N ASP A 444 -10.34 -9.76 -29.68
CA ASP A 444 -9.59 -8.57 -30.06
C ASP A 444 -10.51 -7.38 -30.40
N TYR A 445 -9.92 -6.28 -30.89
CA TYR A 445 -10.67 -5.08 -31.24
C TYR A 445 -11.63 -5.29 -32.43
N ASP A 446 -11.40 -6.30 -33.26
CA ASP A 446 -12.27 -6.73 -34.37
C ASP A 446 -13.25 -7.85 -33.94
N SER A 447 -13.41 -8.06 -32.64
CA SER A 447 -14.25 -9.12 -32.06
C SER A 447 -13.82 -10.54 -32.40
N ARG A 448 -12.60 -10.75 -32.91
CA ARG A 448 -12.08 -12.07 -33.29
C ARG A 448 -11.51 -12.80 -32.08
N THR A 449 -11.75 -14.10 -32.01
CA THR A 449 -11.12 -15.01 -31.05
C THR A 449 -9.83 -15.62 -31.62
N ALA A 450 -9.05 -16.31 -30.78
CA ALA A 450 -7.89 -17.08 -31.22
C ALA A 450 -8.26 -18.14 -32.30
N LEU A 451 -9.51 -18.60 -32.29
CA LEU A 451 -10.02 -19.55 -33.26
C LEU A 451 -10.17 -18.94 -34.66
N HIS A 452 -10.62 -17.69 -34.77
CA HIS A 452 -10.67 -16.96 -36.04
C HIS A 452 -9.28 -16.81 -36.66
N ILE A 453 -8.31 -16.37 -35.85
CA ILE A 453 -6.94 -16.11 -36.33
C ILE A 453 -6.26 -17.42 -36.76
N SER A 454 -6.34 -18.46 -35.93
CA SER A 454 -5.74 -19.76 -36.29
C SER A 454 -6.44 -20.43 -37.48
N ALA A 455 -7.74 -20.16 -37.67
CA ALA A 455 -8.49 -20.64 -38.82
C ALA A 455 -8.11 -19.93 -40.12
N ALA A 456 -7.92 -18.60 -40.07
CA ALA A 456 -7.47 -17.80 -41.20
C ALA A 456 -6.02 -18.11 -41.63
N GLU A 457 -5.13 -18.45 -40.70
CA GLU A 457 -3.73 -18.81 -41.00
C GLU A 457 -3.54 -20.30 -41.35
N GLY A 458 -4.55 -21.14 -41.10
CA GLY A 458 -4.51 -22.57 -41.42
C GLY A 458 -3.77 -23.45 -40.41
N HIS A 459 -3.58 -23.00 -39.16
CA HIS A 459 -2.86 -23.75 -38.12
C HIS A 459 -3.73 -24.82 -37.48
N LYS A 460 -3.82 -25.98 -38.12
CA LYS A 460 -4.64 -27.13 -37.66
C LYS A 460 -4.38 -27.53 -36.21
N ASP A 461 -3.11 -27.65 -35.80
CA ASP A 461 -2.76 -28.08 -34.44
C ASP A 461 -3.27 -27.10 -33.37
N VAL A 462 -3.28 -25.79 -33.69
CA VAL A 462 -3.83 -24.76 -32.83
C VAL A 462 -5.35 -24.87 -32.78
N VAL A 463 -6.02 -25.03 -33.92
CA VAL A 463 -7.48 -25.17 -33.99
C VAL A 463 -7.95 -26.41 -33.22
N THR A 464 -7.27 -27.55 -33.39
CA THR A 464 -7.54 -28.77 -32.62
C THR A 464 -7.33 -28.54 -31.13
N PHE A 465 -6.25 -27.85 -30.73
CA PHE A 465 -6.01 -27.52 -29.33
C PHE A 465 -7.14 -26.64 -28.74
N LEU A 466 -7.55 -25.59 -29.45
CA LEU A 466 -8.58 -24.65 -29.00
C LEU A 466 -9.98 -25.29 -28.91
N THR A 467 -10.32 -26.19 -29.84
CA THR A 467 -11.64 -26.85 -29.90
C THR A 467 -11.72 -28.09 -29.01
N GLU A 468 -10.73 -29.00 -29.07
CA GLU A 468 -10.77 -30.25 -28.32
C GLU A 468 -10.42 -30.06 -26.85
N ILE A 469 -9.42 -29.24 -26.53
CA ILE A 469 -8.89 -29.08 -25.17
C ILE A 469 -9.50 -27.85 -24.49
N CYS A 470 -9.46 -26.67 -25.13
CA CYS A 470 -9.93 -25.44 -24.51
C CYS A 470 -11.44 -25.20 -24.61
N LYS A 471 -12.13 -25.93 -25.50
CA LYS A 471 -13.59 -25.83 -25.72
C LYS A 471 -14.07 -24.40 -26.05
N VAL A 472 -13.26 -23.67 -26.83
CA VAL A 472 -13.59 -22.32 -27.33
C VAL A 472 -14.87 -22.38 -28.17
N ASP A 473 -15.73 -21.37 -28.06
CA ASP A 473 -17.00 -21.29 -28.80
C ASP A 473 -16.75 -21.08 -30.31
N PRO A 474 -17.18 -22.01 -31.19
CA PRO A 474 -16.98 -21.91 -32.63
C PRO A 474 -18.06 -21.09 -33.34
N PHE A 475 -19.09 -20.61 -32.62
CA PHE A 475 -20.21 -19.83 -33.17
C PHE A 475 -20.10 -18.33 -32.88
N VAL A 476 -18.94 -17.87 -32.39
CA VAL A 476 -18.68 -16.45 -32.20
C VAL A 476 -18.49 -15.78 -33.56
N GLU A 477 -19.26 -14.73 -33.83
CA GLU A 477 -19.06 -13.86 -34.99
C GLU A 477 -18.02 -12.77 -34.70
N ASP A 478 -17.23 -12.44 -35.72
CA ASP A 478 -16.36 -11.28 -35.72
C ASP A 478 -17.10 -9.97 -36.08
N ARG A 479 -16.37 -8.86 -36.22
CA ARG A 479 -16.93 -7.55 -36.62
C ARG A 479 -17.60 -7.55 -38.00
N TRP A 480 -17.22 -8.46 -38.89
CA TRP A 480 -17.76 -8.58 -40.25
C TRP A 480 -18.88 -9.62 -40.36
N GLY A 481 -19.23 -10.29 -39.25
CA GLY A 481 -20.25 -11.33 -39.21
C GLY A 481 -19.74 -12.69 -39.69
N ASN A 482 -18.41 -12.87 -39.81
CA ASN A 482 -17.82 -14.14 -40.19
C ASN A 482 -17.62 -15.02 -38.95
N LEU A 483 -17.85 -16.33 -39.12
CA LEU A 483 -17.45 -17.35 -38.16
C LEU A 483 -16.02 -17.82 -38.43
N PRO A 484 -15.35 -18.50 -37.46
CA PRO A 484 -14.04 -19.09 -37.70
C PRO A 484 -13.99 -20.06 -38.90
N VAL A 485 -15.11 -20.74 -39.18
CA VAL A 485 -15.21 -21.64 -40.35
C VAL A 485 -15.29 -20.87 -41.67
N ASP A 486 -15.90 -19.68 -41.67
CA ASP A 486 -16.00 -18.83 -42.85
C ASP A 486 -14.62 -18.25 -43.18
N ASP A 487 -13.84 -17.86 -42.17
CA ASP A 487 -12.44 -17.46 -42.35
C ASP A 487 -11.61 -18.60 -42.96
N ALA A 488 -11.70 -19.81 -42.43
CA ALA A 488 -10.98 -20.96 -42.99
C ALA A 488 -11.39 -21.26 -44.45
N LEU A 489 -12.68 -21.08 -44.80
CA LEU A 489 -13.16 -21.22 -46.18
C LEU A 489 -12.64 -20.11 -47.09
N GLN A 490 -12.66 -18.86 -46.61
CA GLN A 490 -12.22 -17.69 -47.36
C GLN A 490 -10.73 -17.76 -47.73
N PHE A 491 -9.89 -18.26 -46.82
CA PHE A 491 -8.46 -18.42 -47.05
C PHE A 491 -8.06 -19.79 -47.64
N GLY A 492 -9.02 -20.71 -47.84
CA GLY A 492 -8.82 -21.96 -48.56
C GLY A 492 -8.18 -23.09 -47.74
N HIS A 493 -8.38 -23.12 -46.42
CA HIS A 493 -7.80 -24.12 -45.51
C HIS A 493 -8.75 -25.30 -45.27
N GLU A 494 -8.89 -26.20 -46.25
CA GLU A 494 -9.84 -27.32 -46.22
C GLU A 494 -9.68 -28.25 -44.99
N GLU A 495 -8.45 -28.50 -44.53
CA GLU A 495 -8.23 -29.35 -43.35
C GLU A 495 -8.79 -28.73 -42.06
N VAL A 496 -8.69 -27.41 -41.92
CA VAL A 496 -9.21 -26.67 -40.77
C VAL A 496 -10.73 -26.57 -40.82
N VAL A 497 -11.29 -26.35 -42.01
CA VAL A 497 -12.75 -26.36 -42.23
C VAL A 497 -13.35 -27.70 -41.77
N LYS A 498 -12.68 -28.81 -42.05
CA LYS A 498 -13.13 -30.12 -41.60
C LYS A 498 -13.19 -30.22 -40.07
N VAL A 499 -12.11 -29.84 -39.38
CA VAL A 499 -12.05 -29.86 -37.91
C VAL A 499 -13.14 -28.96 -37.29
N LEU A 500 -13.32 -27.74 -37.82
CA LEU A 500 -14.33 -26.81 -37.32
C LEU A 500 -15.75 -27.30 -37.56
N LYS A 501 -16.04 -27.85 -38.74
CA LYS A 501 -17.36 -28.43 -39.05
C LYS A 501 -17.67 -29.66 -38.18
N ASP A 502 -16.68 -30.52 -37.96
CA ASP A 502 -16.83 -31.69 -37.08
C ASP A 502 -17.11 -31.25 -35.64
N TYR A 503 -16.49 -30.16 -35.18
CA TYR A 503 -16.74 -29.60 -33.85
C TYR A 503 -18.07 -28.84 -33.72
N GLN A 504 -18.55 -28.22 -34.80
CA GLN A 504 -19.87 -27.54 -34.84
C GLN A 504 -21.05 -28.52 -34.92
N GLN A 505 -20.83 -29.80 -35.26
CA GLN A 505 -21.90 -30.78 -35.25
C GLN A 505 -22.38 -31.02 -33.81
N PRO A 506 -23.69 -30.91 -33.53
CA PRO A 506 -24.22 -31.24 -32.22
C PRO A 506 -23.89 -32.70 -31.93
N ILE A 507 -23.26 -32.96 -30.77
CA ILE A 507 -23.08 -34.32 -30.27
C ILE A 507 -24.49 -34.94 -30.19
N GLU A 508 -24.79 -35.87 -31.09
CA GLU A 508 -25.99 -36.68 -30.97
C GLU A 508 -25.96 -37.33 -29.58
N TYR A 509 -26.97 -36.99 -28.78
CA TYR A 509 -27.22 -37.58 -27.48
C TYR A 509 -27.37 -39.09 -27.67
N ASN A 510 -26.31 -39.86 -27.41
CA ASN A 510 -26.35 -41.31 -27.51
C ASN A 510 -27.13 -41.84 -26.30
N PRO A 511 -28.34 -42.43 -26.45
CA PRO A 511 -29.20 -42.78 -25.31
C PRO A 511 -28.73 -44.00 -24.48
N PHE A 512 -27.47 -44.42 -24.59
CA PHE A 512 -27.00 -45.71 -24.06
C PHE A 512 -25.97 -45.66 -22.93
N VAL A 513 -25.76 -44.50 -22.29
CA VAL A 513 -24.94 -44.42 -21.06
C VAL A 513 -25.76 -43.85 -19.90
N GLY A 514 -26.93 -44.44 -19.67
CA GLY A 514 -27.61 -44.39 -18.39
C GLY A 514 -27.57 -45.78 -17.76
N LEU A 515 -26.49 -46.12 -17.05
CA LEU A 515 -26.40 -47.17 -16.02
C LEU A 515 -24.92 -47.37 -15.62
N CYS A 516 -24.43 -46.55 -14.70
CA CYS A 516 -23.52 -46.92 -13.62
C CYS A 516 -23.10 -45.66 -12.85
N ASN A 517 -23.81 -45.38 -11.76
CA ASN A 517 -23.27 -45.06 -10.43
C ASN A 517 -24.42 -44.56 -9.57
N GLN A 518 -25.00 -45.51 -8.81
CA GLN A 518 -25.61 -45.24 -7.52
C GLN A 518 -24.50 -45.06 -6.49
#